data_AF-A0A0J5T8J3-F1
#
_entry.id   AF-A0A0J5T8J3-F1
#
_cell.length_a   1.000
_cell.length_b   1.000
_cell.length_c   1.000
_cell.angle_alpha   90.00
_cell.angle_beta   90.00
_cell.angle_gamma   90.00
#
_symmetry.space_group_name_H-M   'P 1'
#
loop_
_entity.id
_entity.type
_entity.pdbx_description
1 polymer ?
#
loop_
_entity_poly.entity_id
_entity_poly.type
_entity_poly.pdbx_seq_one_letter_code
_entity_poly.pdbx_strand_id
1 'polypeptide(L)'
;MLIKQYGDLTGQKGQERKYSPAECTGAKKEAIFGKPDMAEVGTSHIERQNLTMRMGMRRFTRLTNAFSKKAENHAYAVALHFMHYNFVRTHKTLRMTPAMAAGLVESPWEVEDIIKLVEKAEDAAPKKRGPYKKKDISN
;
A
#
# COMPACT_ATOMS: atom_id res chain seq x y z
N MET A 1 -8.08 -9.75 15.49
CA MET A 1 -7.03 -10.23 14.58
C MET A 1 -7.42 -11.59 14.04
N LEU A 2 -7.26 -11.84 12.75
CA LEU A 2 -7.39 -13.19 12.17
C LEU A 2 -5.98 -13.79 12.04
N ILE A 3 -5.74 -14.90 12.72
CA ILE A 3 -4.48 -15.64 12.70
C ILE A 3 -4.66 -16.83 11.77
N LYS A 4 -4.00 -16.82 10.62
CA LYS A 4 -3.98 -17.94 9.68
C LYS A 4 -2.94 -18.97 10.12
N GLN A 5 -3.35 -20.23 10.20
CA GLN A 5 -2.50 -21.36 10.48
C GLN A 5 -2.07 -21.98 9.16
N TYR A 6 -0.78 -22.18 9.00
CA TYR A 6 -0.19 -22.75 7.80
C TYR A 6 0.51 -24.06 8.18
N GLY A 7 0.24 -25.10 7.40
CA GLY A 7 0.89 -26.40 7.51
C GLY A 7 2.21 -26.44 6.75
N ASP A 8 2.59 -27.63 6.31
CA ASP A 8 3.83 -27.81 5.56
C ASP A 8 3.79 -27.12 4.18
N LEU A 9 4.98 -26.83 3.66
CA LEU A 9 5.16 -26.36 2.28
C LEU A 9 4.60 -27.41 1.31
N THR A 10 3.81 -26.98 0.34
CA THR A 10 3.36 -27.87 -0.74
C THR A 10 4.54 -28.25 -1.64
N GLY A 11 4.61 -29.52 -2.08
CA GLY A 11 5.63 -30.05 -2.99
C GLY A 11 6.60 -31.05 -2.36
N GLN A 12 6.92 -32.11 -3.10
CA GLN A 12 7.68 -33.25 -2.57
C GLN A 12 9.21 -33.07 -2.64
N LYS A 13 9.76 -32.45 -3.70
CA LYS A 13 11.21 -32.16 -3.87
C LYS A 13 11.47 -30.96 -4.80
N GLY A 14 12.67 -30.35 -4.70
CA GLY A 14 13.20 -29.42 -5.70
C GLY A 14 12.64 -27.99 -5.67
N GLN A 15 12.61 -27.32 -6.84
CA GLN A 15 12.14 -25.93 -6.99
C GLN A 15 10.66 -25.78 -6.66
N GLU A 16 9.87 -26.83 -6.86
CA GLU A 16 8.43 -26.86 -6.58
C GLU A 16 8.16 -26.63 -5.08
N ARG A 17 8.90 -27.29 -4.18
CA ARG A 17 8.82 -27.07 -2.73
C ARG A 17 9.32 -25.67 -2.31
N LYS A 18 10.27 -25.10 -3.06
CA LYS A 18 10.91 -23.80 -2.71
C LYS A 18 9.99 -22.60 -2.96
N TYR A 19 9.07 -22.72 -3.92
CA TYR A 19 8.22 -21.60 -4.36
C TYR A 19 6.73 -21.79 -4.13
N SER A 20 6.30 -23.00 -3.75
CA SER A 20 4.89 -23.24 -3.45
C SER A 20 4.53 -22.70 -2.06
N PRO A 21 3.34 -22.07 -1.92
CA PRO A 21 2.87 -21.57 -0.64
C PRO A 21 2.57 -22.73 0.33
N ALA A 22 2.72 -22.49 1.62
CA ALA A 22 2.26 -23.43 2.63
C ALA A 22 0.72 -23.59 2.56
N GLU A 23 0.24 -24.80 2.81
CA GLU A 23 -1.20 -25.05 2.87
C GLU A 23 -1.82 -24.32 4.06
N CYS A 24 -2.91 -23.57 3.84
CA CYS A 24 -3.62 -22.92 4.94
C CYS A 24 -4.51 -23.95 5.63
N THR A 25 -4.09 -24.43 6.80
CA THR A 25 -4.76 -25.52 7.54
C THR A 25 -5.87 -25.04 8.46
N GLY A 26 -5.95 -23.73 8.72
CA GLY A 26 -7.02 -23.16 9.53
C GLY A 26 -6.88 -21.66 9.73
N ALA A 27 -7.86 -21.06 10.40
CA ALA A 27 -7.79 -19.68 10.84
C ALA A 27 -8.50 -19.50 12.18
N LYS A 28 -7.87 -18.75 13.10
CA LYS A 28 -8.42 -18.42 14.42
C LYS A 28 -8.64 -16.91 14.52
N LYS A 29 -9.80 -16.48 15.00
CA LYS A 29 -10.04 -15.08 15.35
C LYS A 29 -9.67 -14.86 16.81
N GLU A 30 -8.88 -13.84 17.09
CA GLU A 30 -8.45 -13.49 18.44
C GLU A 30 -8.51 -11.98 18.65
N ALA A 31 -9.12 -11.54 19.75
CA ALA A 31 -9.15 -10.15 20.15
C ALA A 31 -7.83 -9.81 20.87
N ILE A 32 -6.95 -9.08 20.19
CA ILE A 32 -5.64 -8.68 20.75
C ILE A 32 -5.77 -7.41 21.58
N PHE A 33 -6.58 -6.45 21.13
CA PHE A 33 -6.77 -5.17 21.79
C PHE A 33 -8.19 -4.64 21.59
N GLY A 34 -8.71 -3.96 22.61
CA GLY A 34 -10.05 -3.35 22.60
C GLY A 34 -11.20 -4.37 22.61
N LYS A 35 -12.38 -3.94 22.15
CA LYS A 35 -13.58 -4.76 21.99
C LYS A 35 -14.00 -4.78 20.51
N PRO A 36 -13.29 -5.54 19.65
CA PRO A 36 -13.64 -5.63 18.24
C PRO A 36 -14.95 -6.41 18.04
N ASP A 37 -15.74 -6.03 17.05
CA ASP A 37 -16.84 -6.87 16.57
C ASP A 37 -16.26 -8.09 15.85
N MET A 38 -16.40 -9.26 16.48
CA MET A 38 -15.83 -10.52 16.00
C MET A 38 -16.51 -11.03 14.71
N ALA A 39 -17.72 -10.56 14.40
CA ALA A 39 -18.39 -10.87 13.14
C ALA A 39 -17.65 -10.24 11.96
N GLU A 40 -17.20 -9.00 12.11
CA GLU A 40 -16.50 -8.23 11.06
C GLU A 40 -15.00 -8.54 10.96
N VAL A 41 -14.41 -9.21 11.94
CA VAL A 41 -12.98 -9.58 11.89
C VAL A 41 -12.71 -10.48 10.68
N GLY A 42 -11.92 -9.96 9.74
CA GLY A 42 -11.46 -10.67 8.56
C GLY A 42 -10.26 -9.99 7.92
N THR A 43 -9.65 -10.65 6.94
CA THR A 43 -8.49 -10.14 6.19
C THR A 43 -8.78 -9.89 4.71
N SER A 44 -10.02 -10.13 4.27
CA SER A 44 -10.45 -10.05 2.87
C SER A 44 -10.07 -8.73 2.20
N HIS A 45 -10.29 -7.59 2.89
CA HIS A 45 -9.96 -6.27 2.38
C HIS A 45 -8.45 -6.08 2.17
N ILE A 46 -7.64 -6.45 3.16
CA ILE A 46 -6.18 -6.34 3.10
C ILE A 46 -5.61 -7.32 2.07
N GLU A 47 -6.16 -8.54 1.97
CA GLU A 47 -5.76 -9.52 0.97
C GLU A 47 -6.06 -9.05 -0.44
N ARG A 48 -7.25 -8.46 -0.66
CA ARG A 48 -7.60 -7.86 -1.93
C ARG A 48 -6.70 -6.67 -2.27
N GLN A 49 -6.37 -5.84 -1.29
CA GLN A 49 -5.44 -4.73 -1.47
C GLN A 49 -4.03 -5.24 -1.84
N ASN A 50 -3.54 -6.26 -1.14
CA ASN A 50 -2.24 -6.89 -1.42
C ASN A 50 -2.19 -7.50 -2.81
N LEU A 51 -3.26 -8.19 -3.24
CA LEU A 51 -3.37 -8.69 -4.61
C LEU A 51 -3.32 -7.54 -5.62
N THR A 52 -4.10 -6.48 -5.37
CA THR A 52 -4.17 -5.30 -6.25
C THR A 52 -2.80 -4.63 -6.39
N MET A 53 -2.06 -4.47 -5.29
CA MET A 53 -0.71 -3.94 -5.32
C MET A 53 0.24 -4.86 -6.10
N ARG A 54 0.23 -6.17 -5.84
CA ARG A 54 1.10 -7.12 -6.56
C ARG A 54 0.84 -7.19 -8.06
N MET A 55 -0.42 -7.03 -8.48
CA MET A 55 -0.79 -7.02 -9.89
C MET A 55 -0.53 -5.66 -10.54
N GLY A 56 -0.71 -4.57 -9.80
CA GLY A 56 -0.52 -3.20 -10.28
C GLY A 56 0.93 -2.71 -10.23
N MET A 57 1.79 -3.34 -9.43
CA MET A 57 3.23 -3.05 -9.39
C MET A 57 4.05 -4.34 -9.24
N ARG A 58 5.02 -4.54 -10.13
CA ARG A 58 5.85 -5.77 -10.12
C ARG A 58 6.86 -5.84 -8.96
N ARG A 59 7.04 -4.77 -8.20
CA ARG A 59 8.01 -4.66 -7.10
C ARG A 59 7.67 -5.52 -5.88
N PHE A 60 6.40 -5.96 -5.76
CA PHE A 60 5.96 -6.95 -4.78
C PHE A 60 5.77 -8.35 -5.37
N THR A 61 6.04 -8.52 -6.67
CA THR A 61 6.00 -9.83 -7.32
C THR A 61 7.32 -10.55 -7.08
N ARG A 62 7.25 -11.82 -6.67
CA ARG A 62 8.42 -12.67 -6.47
C ARG A 62 8.88 -13.25 -7.82
N LEU A 63 10.14 -13.67 -7.91
CA LEU A 63 10.72 -14.33 -9.09
C LEU A 63 10.68 -13.47 -10.36
N THR A 64 10.96 -12.19 -10.22
CA THR A 64 11.06 -11.25 -11.34
C THR A 64 12.28 -10.35 -11.18
N ASN A 65 12.79 -9.83 -12.28
CA ASN A 65 13.90 -8.87 -12.27
C ASN A 65 13.45 -7.43 -11.90
N ALA A 66 12.16 -7.20 -11.68
CA ALA A 66 11.59 -5.88 -11.38
C ALA A 66 11.64 -5.55 -9.87
N PHE A 67 12.83 -5.62 -9.27
CA PHE A 67 13.05 -5.26 -7.86
C PHE A 67 13.73 -3.89 -7.72
N SER A 68 13.52 -3.24 -6.57
CA SER A 68 14.22 -2.00 -6.22
C SER A 68 15.55 -2.34 -5.54
N LYS A 69 16.66 -1.78 -6.04
CA LYS A 69 17.98 -1.91 -5.39
C LYS A 69 18.11 -1.09 -4.10
N LYS A 70 17.33 0.00 -4.01
CA LYS A 70 17.30 0.95 -2.90
C LYS A 70 15.91 0.97 -2.27
N ALA A 71 15.84 1.10 -0.94
CA ALA A 71 14.56 1.13 -0.22
C ALA A 71 13.72 2.36 -0.60
N GLU A 72 14.37 3.49 -0.85
CA GLU A 72 13.74 4.74 -1.28
C GLU A 72 13.01 4.55 -2.61
N ASN A 73 13.65 3.89 -3.58
CA ASN A 73 13.02 3.60 -4.88
C ASN A 73 11.81 2.66 -4.75
N HIS A 74 11.81 1.79 -3.75
CA HIS A 74 10.63 0.99 -3.43
C HIS A 74 9.51 1.87 -2.87
N ALA A 75 9.82 2.73 -1.89
CA ALA A 75 8.87 3.67 -1.32
C ALA A 75 8.26 4.61 -2.37
N TYR A 76 9.07 5.15 -3.30
CA TYR A 76 8.58 6.00 -4.39
C TYR A 76 7.62 5.28 -5.31
N ALA A 77 7.90 4.02 -5.65
CA ALA A 77 6.98 3.25 -6.49
C ALA A 77 5.67 2.92 -5.78
N VAL A 78 5.72 2.68 -4.46
CA VAL A 78 4.52 2.52 -3.63
C VAL A 78 3.71 3.81 -3.60
N ALA A 79 4.35 4.96 -3.40
CA ALA A 79 3.70 6.26 -3.42
C ALA A 79 3.03 6.54 -4.77
N LEU A 80 3.73 6.31 -5.90
CA LEU A 80 3.17 6.48 -7.25
C LEU A 80 1.95 5.60 -7.49
N HIS A 81 2.00 4.33 -7.04
CA HIS A 81 0.86 3.43 -7.16
C HIS A 81 -0.35 3.94 -6.39
N PHE A 82 -0.19 4.36 -5.14
CA PHE A 82 -1.31 4.86 -4.35
C PHE A 82 -1.86 6.18 -4.87
N MET A 83 -1.02 7.08 -5.39
CA MET A 83 -1.50 8.30 -6.04
C MET A 83 -2.36 7.96 -7.25
N HIS A 84 -1.86 7.15 -8.17
CA HIS A 84 -2.63 6.76 -9.34
C HIS A 84 -3.90 5.96 -8.97
N TYR A 85 -3.80 5.01 -8.04
CA TYR A 85 -4.92 4.15 -7.63
C TYR A 85 -6.04 4.94 -6.96
N ASN A 86 -5.72 5.89 -6.07
CA ASN A 86 -6.72 6.62 -5.30
C ASN A 86 -7.31 7.81 -6.06
N PHE A 87 -6.50 8.53 -6.85
CA PHE A 87 -6.91 9.83 -7.41
C PHE A 87 -7.25 9.78 -8.90
N VAL A 88 -6.62 8.89 -9.68
CA VAL A 88 -6.77 8.86 -11.15
C VAL A 88 -7.65 7.69 -11.60
N ARG A 89 -7.43 6.50 -11.05
CA ARG A 89 -8.10 5.29 -11.53
C ARG A 89 -9.56 5.24 -11.10
N THR A 90 -10.48 5.21 -12.06
CA THR A 90 -11.89 4.90 -11.80
C THR A 90 -12.10 3.42 -11.48
N HIS A 91 -12.79 3.14 -10.38
CA HIS A 91 -13.08 1.79 -9.93
C HIS A 91 -14.43 1.29 -10.46
N LYS A 92 -14.47 0.08 -11.04
CA LYS A 92 -15.70 -0.48 -11.63
C LYS A 92 -16.88 -0.54 -10.65
N THR A 93 -16.63 -0.90 -9.40
CA THR A 93 -17.67 -1.03 -8.37
C THR A 93 -18.12 0.32 -7.82
N LEU A 94 -17.19 1.27 -7.64
CA LEU A 94 -17.49 2.61 -7.13
C LEU A 94 -18.03 3.54 -8.22
N ARG A 95 -17.74 3.24 -9.50
CA ARG A 95 -17.99 4.10 -10.67
C ARG A 95 -17.31 5.48 -10.61
N MET A 96 -16.42 5.68 -9.63
CA MET A 96 -15.60 6.87 -9.39
C MET A 96 -14.25 6.45 -8.79
N THR A 97 -13.38 7.42 -8.49
CA THR A 97 -12.09 7.16 -7.86
C THR A 97 -12.24 6.97 -6.34
N PRO A 98 -11.36 6.21 -5.68
CA PRO A 98 -11.41 6.06 -4.22
C PRO A 98 -11.34 7.39 -3.45
N ALA A 99 -10.55 8.36 -3.93
CA ALA A 99 -10.46 9.68 -3.30
C ALA A 99 -11.78 10.46 -3.41
N MET A 100 -12.49 10.36 -4.53
CA MET A 100 -13.83 10.92 -4.67
C MET A 100 -14.83 10.25 -3.73
N ALA A 101 -14.82 8.92 -3.67
CA ALA A 101 -15.71 8.17 -2.78
C ALA A 101 -15.47 8.49 -1.29
N ALA A 102 -14.25 8.89 -0.93
CA ALA A 102 -13.88 9.35 0.40
C ALA A 102 -14.14 10.85 0.63
N GLY A 103 -14.64 11.60 -0.36
CA GLY A 103 -14.90 13.04 -0.25
C GLY A 103 -13.64 13.92 -0.20
N LEU A 104 -12.49 13.42 -0.66
CA LEU A 104 -11.23 14.17 -0.67
C LEU A 104 -11.10 15.11 -1.88
N VAL A 105 -11.76 14.76 -2.98
CA VAL A 105 -11.75 15.50 -4.25
C VAL A 105 -13.12 15.43 -4.91
N GLU A 106 -13.51 16.49 -5.61
CA GLU A 106 -14.81 16.57 -6.29
C GLU A 106 -14.78 15.93 -7.68
N SER A 107 -13.61 15.80 -8.29
CA SER A 107 -13.41 15.28 -9.64
C SER A 107 -12.19 14.34 -9.69
N PRO A 108 -12.18 13.36 -10.62
CA PRO A 108 -11.03 12.48 -10.81
C PRO A 108 -9.84 13.29 -11.32
N TRP A 109 -8.65 12.91 -10.90
CA TRP A 109 -7.42 13.49 -11.42
C TRP A 109 -7.03 12.82 -12.73
N GLU A 110 -6.26 13.53 -13.53
CA GLU A 110 -5.53 12.95 -14.64
C GLU A 110 -4.06 12.71 -14.27
N VAL A 111 -3.35 11.96 -15.11
CA VAL A 111 -1.90 11.74 -14.92
C VAL A 111 -1.14 13.07 -14.99
N GLU A 112 -1.63 14.03 -15.79
CA GLU A 112 -1.05 15.37 -15.89
C GLU A 112 -1.06 16.11 -14.55
N ASP A 113 -2.09 15.95 -13.72
CA ASP A 113 -2.15 16.58 -12.40
C ASP A 113 -1.07 16.06 -11.46
N ILE A 114 -0.70 14.78 -11.59
CA ILE A 114 0.41 14.19 -10.83
C ILE A 114 1.75 14.81 -11.30
N ILE A 115 1.92 15.01 -12.60
CA ILE A 115 3.15 15.61 -13.16
C ILE A 115 3.29 17.06 -12.69
N LYS A 116 2.20 17.85 -12.73
CA LYS A 116 2.17 19.23 -12.25
C LYS A 116 2.60 19.35 -10.78
N LEU A 117 2.29 18.36 -9.93
CA LEU A 117 2.78 18.33 -8.55
C LEU A 117 4.31 18.20 -8.46
N VAL A 118 4.90 17.40 -9.36
CA VAL A 118 6.35 17.22 -9.42
C VAL A 118 7.03 18.49 -9.91
N GLU A 119 6.55 19.08 -11.01
CA GLU A 119 7.07 20.34 -11.55
C GLU A 119 7.01 21.45 -10.49
N LYS A 120 5.87 21.60 -9.83
CA LYS A 120 5.71 22.57 -8.73
C LYS A 120 6.67 22.30 -7.56
N ALA A 121 6.98 21.05 -7.27
CA ALA A 121 7.94 20.69 -6.23
C ALA A 121 9.39 20.97 -6.64
N GLU A 122 9.72 20.83 -7.92
CA GLU A 122 11.03 21.18 -8.49
C GLU A 122 11.23 22.70 -8.54
N ASP A 123 10.22 23.45 -8.96
CA ASP A 123 10.20 24.92 -8.98
C ASP A 123 10.29 25.52 -7.58
N ALA A 124 9.72 24.84 -6.58
CA ALA A 124 9.88 25.16 -5.18
C ALA A 124 11.29 24.75 -4.69
N ALA A 125 12.33 25.38 -5.24
CA ALA A 125 13.72 25.18 -4.84
C ALA A 125 13.86 25.09 -3.31
N PRO A 126 14.73 24.22 -2.77
CA PRO A 126 14.84 23.99 -1.34
C PRO A 126 15.20 25.31 -0.64
N LYS A 127 14.21 25.90 0.04
CA LYS A 127 14.43 27.09 0.85
C LYS A 127 15.44 26.72 1.94
N LYS A 128 16.53 27.50 2.08
CA LYS A 128 17.46 27.35 3.21
C LYS A 128 16.63 27.36 4.49
N ARG A 129 16.74 26.28 5.27
CA ARG A 129 16.06 26.17 6.57
C ARG A 129 16.40 27.42 7.38
N GLY A 130 15.38 28.20 7.75
CA GLY A 130 15.55 29.37 8.60
C GLY A 130 16.05 28.98 9.99
N PRO A 131 16.64 29.91 10.76
CA PRO A 131 17.08 29.65 12.13
C PRO A 131 15.92 29.10 12.99
N TYR A 132 16.23 28.18 13.90
CA TYR A 132 15.24 27.60 14.81
C TYR A 132 14.58 28.71 15.64
N LYS A 133 13.24 28.75 15.68
CA LYS A 133 12.51 29.69 16.54
C LYS A 133 12.82 29.36 18.00
N LYS A 134 13.54 30.25 18.69
CA LYS A 134 13.70 30.16 20.13
C LYS A 134 12.31 30.27 20.76
N LYS A 135 11.92 29.25 21.53
CA LYS A 135 10.78 29.36 22.44
C LYS A 135 11.27 30.17 23.63
N ASP A 136 10.65 31.32 23.90
CA ASP A 136 10.82 31.99 25.19
C ASP A 136 10.16 31.10 26.24
N ILE A 137 11.00 30.44 27.04
CA ILE A 137 10.59 29.79 28.27
C ILE A 137 10.73 30.87 29.35
N SER A 138 9.73 31.74 29.45
CA SER A 138 9.52 32.56 30.64
C SER A 138 8.74 31.72 31.65
N ASN A 139 9.29 31.57 32.86
CA ASN A 139 8.68 30.88 34.01
C ASN A 139 7.28 31.39 34.34
#